data_AF-A0A7X6PE82-F1
#
_entry.id   AF-A0A7X6PE82-F1
#
_cell.length_a   1.000
_cell.length_b   1.000
_cell.length_c   1.000
_cell.angle_alpha   90.00
_cell.angle_beta   90.00
_cell.angle_gamma   90.00
#
_symmetry.space_group_name_H-M   'P 1'
#
loop_
_entity.id
_entity.type
_entity.pdbx_description
1 polymer ?
#
loop_
_entity_poly.entity_id
_entity_poly.type
_entity_poly.pdbx_seq_one_letter_code
_entity_poly.pdbx_strand_id
1 'polypeptide(L)'
;FWNCEGDFLIQSPPTAKNYSFGHIGINAVIFNAPLQDLTKPGGHIESLDIHVAPRSLYLTQLKERLGMEAVGNIISEQQEVR
;
A
#
# COMPACT_ATOMS: atom_id res chain seq x y z
N PHE A 1 -2.25 -0.74 2.30
CA PHE A 1 -0.96 -0.75 1.59
C PHE A 1 -1.08 -0.03 0.27
N TRP A 2 0.00 0.61 -0.17
CA TRP A 2 0.04 1.35 -1.42
C TRP A 2 1.37 1.03 -2.09
N ASN A 3 1.33 0.38 -3.26
CA ASN A 3 2.53 -0.05 -4.00
C ASN A 3 3.58 -0.75 -3.11
N CYS A 4 3.12 -1.62 -2.21
CA CYS A 4 4.01 -2.43 -1.40
C CYS A 4 4.36 -3.73 -2.12
N GLU A 5 5.49 -4.32 -1.74
CA GLU A 5 5.92 -5.63 -2.22
C GLU A 5 5.99 -6.61 -1.03
N GLY A 6 5.77 -7.90 -1.32
CA GLY A 6 5.91 -9.00 -0.37
C GLY A 6 4.58 -9.59 0.08
N ASP A 7 4.65 -10.65 0.89
CA ASP A 7 3.46 -11.32 1.38
C ASP A 7 2.71 -10.45 2.38
N PHE A 8 1.38 -10.44 2.25
CA PHE A 8 0.55 -9.58 3.08
C PHE A 8 -0.76 -10.23 3.49
N LEU A 9 -1.36 -9.64 4.52
CA LEU A 9 -2.66 -9.97 5.04
C LEU A 9 -3.42 -8.67 5.29
N ILE A 10 -4.70 -8.64 4.93
CA ILE A 10 -5.55 -7.46 5.15
C ILE A 10 -6.94 -7.88 5.65
N GLN A 11 -7.37 -7.30 6.76
CA GLN A 11 -8.69 -7.49 7.35
C GLN A 11 -9.40 -6.16 7.53
N SER A 12 -10.73 -6.16 7.56
CA SER A 12 -11.53 -4.97 7.89
C SER A 12 -12.05 -5.11 9.34
N PRO A 13 -11.40 -4.45 10.33
CA PRO A 13 -11.88 -4.48 11.71
C PRO A 13 -13.21 -3.72 11.87
N PRO A 14 -13.92 -3.87 13.01
CA PRO A 14 -15.28 -3.33 13.18
C PRO A 14 -15.45 -1.83 12.92
N THR A 15 -14.41 -1.03 13.18
CA THR A 15 -14.48 0.44 13.12
C THR A 15 -13.64 1.05 12.01
N ALA A 16 -12.93 0.25 11.20
CA ALA A 16 -12.07 0.75 10.14
C ALA A 16 -12.08 -0.15 8.91
N LYS A 17 -11.78 0.44 7.76
CA LYS A 17 -11.59 -0.28 6.51
C LYS A 17 -10.14 -0.16 6.09
N ASN A 18 -9.52 -1.32 5.89
CA ASN A 18 -8.17 -1.40 5.37
C ASN A 18 -8.22 -1.64 3.85
N TYR A 19 -7.33 -0.98 3.13
CA TYR A 19 -7.23 -1.06 1.68
C TYR A 19 -5.82 -1.42 1.25
N SER A 20 -5.70 -2.21 0.19
CA SER A 20 -4.46 -2.49 -0.52
C SER A 20 -4.64 -2.12 -1.99
N PHE A 21 -3.78 -1.24 -2.48
CA PHE A 21 -3.73 -0.86 -3.89
C PHE A 21 -2.34 -1.11 -4.44
N GLY A 22 -2.26 -1.77 -5.59
CA GLY A 22 -1.03 -1.92 -6.34
C GLY A 22 0.02 -2.81 -5.69
N HIS A 23 -0.41 -3.78 -4.86
CA HIS A 23 0.50 -4.61 -4.08
C HIS A 23 1.02 -5.78 -4.93
N ILE A 24 2.34 -6.00 -4.94
CA ILE A 24 2.97 -7.13 -5.62
C ILE A 24 3.33 -8.20 -4.59
N GLY A 25 2.75 -9.39 -4.69
CA GLY A 25 3.01 -10.47 -3.74
C GLY A 25 1.77 -11.28 -3.41
N ILE A 26 1.95 -12.30 -2.56
CA ILE A 26 0.89 -13.26 -2.27
C ILE A 26 0.03 -12.75 -1.11
N ASN A 27 -1.28 -12.74 -1.32
CA ASN A 27 -2.24 -12.58 -0.23
C ASN A 27 -2.24 -13.85 0.63
N ALA A 28 -1.39 -13.87 1.66
CA ALA A 28 -1.03 -15.05 2.44
C ALA A 28 -2.08 -15.43 3.50
N VAL A 29 -3.37 -15.25 3.18
CA VAL A 29 -4.51 -15.51 4.08
C VAL A 29 -4.47 -16.94 4.62
N ILE A 30 -4.15 -17.93 3.78
CA ILE A 30 -4.21 -19.33 4.18
C ILE A 30 -3.05 -19.75 5.10
N PHE A 31 -1.86 -19.18 4.90
CA PHE A 31 -0.68 -19.47 5.72
C PHE A 31 -0.76 -18.81 7.10
N ASN A 32 -1.50 -17.70 7.19
CA ASN A 32 -1.63 -16.91 8.42
C ASN A 32 -2.98 -17.10 9.13
N ALA A 33 -3.74 -18.15 8.81
CA ALA A 33 -5.05 -18.40 9.41
C ALA A 33 -5.02 -18.46 10.96
N PRO A 34 -3.99 -19.01 11.63
CA PRO A 34 -3.90 -18.99 13.10
C PRO A 34 -3.73 -17.58 13.70
N LEU A 35 -3.29 -16.61 12.90
CA LEU A 35 -3.06 -15.21 13.33
C LEU A 35 -4.23 -14.29 12.98
N GLN A 36 -5.30 -14.85 12.39
CA GLN A 36 -6.47 -14.11 11.93
C GLN A 36 -7.70 -14.39 12.79
N ASP A 37 -8.48 -13.34 13.02
CA ASP A 37 -9.87 -13.53 13.41
C ASP A 37 -10.69 -13.82 12.13
N LEU A 38 -10.95 -15.10 11.89
CA LEU A 38 -11.71 -15.57 10.72
C LEU A 38 -13.18 -15.13 10.73
N THR A 39 -13.68 -14.57 11.84
CA THR A 39 -15.04 -13.98 11.89
C THR A 39 -15.08 -12.59 11.25
N LYS A 40 -13.93 -11.97 10.99
CA LYS A 40 -13.86 -10.64 10.37
C LYS A 40 -13.74 -10.74 8.85
N PRO A 41 -14.40 -9.84 8.11
CA PRO A 41 -14.26 -9.79 6.66
C PRO A 41 -12.83 -9.37 6.27
N GLY A 42 -12.39 -9.81 5.10
CA GLY A 42 -11.16 -9.33 4.48
C GLY A 42 -11.20 -7.82 4.21
N GLY A 43 -10.02 -7.21 4.12
CA GLY A 43 -9.89 -5.83 3.62
C GLY A 43 -10.12 -5.75 2.12
N HIS A 44 -10.13 -4.53 1.59
CA HIS A 44 -10.28 -4.29 0.16
C HIS A 44 -8.92 -4.41 -0.54
N ILE A 45 -8.88 -5.13 -1.67
CA ILE A 45 -7.68 -5.29 -2.49
C ILE A 45 -8.04 -4.92 -3.93
N GLU A 46 -7.25 -4.06 -4.53
CA GLU A 46 -7.39 -3.63 -5.92
C GLU A 46 -6.01 -3.62 -6.60
N SER A 47 -5.98 -4.00 -7.88
CA SER A 47 -4.76 -4.02 -8.69
C SER A 47 -3.63 -4.85 -8.05
N LEU A 48 -3.90 -6.14 -7.82
CA LEU A 48 -2.88 -7.08 -7.34
C LEU A 48 -1.83 -7.33 -8.45
N ASP A 49 -0.58 -7.56 -8.05
CA ASP A 49 0.56 -7.89 -8.91
C ASP A 49 0.96 -6.80 -9.92
N ILE A 50 0.50 -5.57 -9.69
CA ILE A 50 0.91 -4.40 -10.50
C ILE A 50 0.90 -3.14 -9.66
N HIS A 51 2.00 -2.37 -9.65
CA HIS A 51 1.98 -1.05 -9.04
C HIS A 51 1.08 -0.07 -9.80
N VAL A 52 0.42 0.82 -9.05
CA VAL A 52 -0.48 1.84 -9.59
C VAL A 52 0.11 3.24 -9.47
N ALA A 53 -0.38 4.18 -10.27
CA ALA A 53 -0.11 5.59 -10.10
C ALA A 53 -1.10 6.23 -9.08
N PRO A 54 -0.68 7.23 -8.28
CA PRO A 54 0.70 7.70 -8.12
C PRO A 54 1.60 6.68 -7.43
N ARG A 55 2.92 6.76 -7.64
CA ARG A 55 3.85 5.80 -7.02
C ARG A 55 3.81 5.79 -5.49
N SER A 56 3.53 6.94 -4.86
CA SER A 56 3.48 7.11 -3.42
C SER A 56 2.46 8.17 -3.03
N LEU A 57 1.52 7.80 -2.15
CA LEU A 57 0.57 8.77 -1.57
C LEU A 57 1.30 9.84 -0.76
N TYR A 58 2.38 9.47 -0.07
CA TYR A 58 3.16 10.42 0.72
C TYR A 58 3.79 11.50 -0.16
N LEU A 59 4.41 11.12 -1.28
CA LEU A 59 5.00 12.09 -2.21
C LEU A 59 3.94 12.97 -2.88
N THR A 60 2.78 12.40 -3.24
CA THR A 60 1.65 13.18 -3.77
C THR A 60 1.17 14.21 -2.74
N GLN A 61 0.96 13.81 -1.49
CA GLN A 61 0.53 14.71 -0.42
C GLN A 61 1.57 15.79 -0.12
N LEU A 62 2.87 15.44 -0.13
CA LEU A 62 3.95 16.40 0.07
C LEU A 62 3.98 17.44 -1.06
N LYS A 63 3.88 16.98 -2.31
CA LYS A 63 3.78 17.85 -3.49
C LYS A 63 2.59 18.79 -3.39
N GLU A 64 1.42 18.28 -3.05
CA GLU A 64 0.20 19.08 -2.95
C GLU A 64 0.28 20.12 -1.83
N ARG A 65 0.95 19.80 -0.72
CA ARG A 65 1.04 20.69 0.44
C ARG A 65 2.17 21.72 0.34
N LEU A 66 3.34 21.33 -0.15
CA LEU A 66 4.57 22.12 -0.11
C LEU A 66 5.23 22.34 -1.48
N GLY A 67 4.62 21.85 -2.56
CA GLY A 67 5.14 21.99 -3.92
C GLY A 67 6.19 20.94 -4.30
N MET A 68 6.63 21.02 -5.56
CA MET A 68 7.62 20.08 -6.13
C MET A 68 9.00 20.21 -5.49
N GLU A 69 9.39 21.40 -5.05
CA GLU A 69 10.69 21.64 -4.38
C GLU A 69 10.83 20.77 -3.13
N ALA A 70 9.79 20.70 -2.30
CA ALA A 70 9.79 19.88 -1.09
C ALA A 70 9.95 18.38 -1.39
N VAL A 71 9.39 17.91 -2.52
CA VAL A 71 9.61 16.53 -2.98
C VAL A 71 11.07 16.35 -3.42
N GLY A 72 11.61 17.28 -4.20
CA GLY A 72 13.01 17.26 -4.66
C GLY A 72 14.02 17.17 -3.52
N ASN A 73 13.74 17.80 -2.38
CA ASN A 73 14.63 17.79 -1.22
C ASN A 73 14.74 16.43 -0.50
N ILE A 74 13.82 15.49 -0.75
CA ILE A 74 13.76 14.21 -0.03
C ILE A 74 13.91 12.98 -0.92
N ILE A 75 13.78 13.13 -2.23
CA ILE A 75 13.97 12.03 -3.17
C ILE A 75 15.46 11.86 -3.45
N SER A 76 15.94 10.61 -3.34
CA SER A 76 17.29 10.26 -3.80
C SER A 76 17.30 10.06 -5.31
N GLU A 77 18.47 10.16 -5.96
CA GLU A 77 18.63 9.94 -7.41
C GLU A 77 18.09 8.57 -7.87
N GLN A 78 18.19 7.55 -7.02
CA GLN A 78 17.64 6.21 -7.30
C GLN A 78 16.11 6.18 -7.38
N GLN A 79 15.45 7.17 -6.79
CA GLN A 79 14.00 7.35 -6.80
C GLN A 79 13.54 8.29 -7.92
N GLU A 80 14.40 8.86 -8.76
CA GLU A 80 13.94 9.63 -9.94
C GLU A 80 13.68 8.75 -11.17
N VAL A 81 14.34 7.58 -11.24
CA VAL A 81 14.41 6.74 -12.45
C VAL A 81 13.40 5.58 -12.45
N ARG A 82 12.58 5.42 -11.40
CA ARG A 82 11.52 4.41 -11.29
C ARG A 82 10.12 5.02 -11.30
#